data_AF-A0A3D3ZYK0-F1
#
_entry.id   AF-A0A3D3ZYK0-F1
#
_cell.length_a   1.000
_cell.length_b   1.000
_cell.length_c   1.000
_cell.angle_alpha   90.00
_cell.angle_beta   90.00
_cell.angle_gamma   90.00
#
_symmetry.space_group_name_H-M   'P 1'
#
loop_
_entity.id
_entity.type
_entity.pdbx_description
1 polymer ?
#
loop_
_entity_poly.entity_id
_entity_poly.type
_entity_poly.pdbx_seq_one_letter_code
_entity_poly.pdbx_strand_id
1 'polypeptide(L)' 'MRNGHHDATRLPVVMLGGAGGKLAGGRVLDFAANENRQMCRLFMSMMDIMGVPVESFGDAREKLAEI' A
#
# COMPACT_ATOMS: atom_id res chain seq x y z
N MET A 1 32.96 1.57 -3.59
CA MET A 1 32.03 2.46 -4.32
C MET A 1 30.65 2.28 -3.68
N ARG A 2 29.98 3.35 -3.23
CA ARG A 2 28.64 3.27 -2.62
C ARG A 2 27.61 3.54 -3.71
N ASN A 3 27.28 2.48 -4.44
CA ASN A 3 26.14 2.39 -5.33
C ASN A 3 24.87 2.65 -4.51
N GLY A 4 24.08 3.68 -4.86
CA GLY A 4 22.81 4.01 -4.22
C GLY A 4 21.74 2.96 -4.51
N HIS A 5 21.99 1.71 -4.08
CA HIS A 5 21.11 0.58 -4.32
C HIS A 5 19.88 0.71 -3.43
N HIS A 6 18.76 1.07 -4.06
CA HIS A 6 17.45 1.08 -3.42
C HIS A 6 16.83 -0.31 -3.57
N ASP A 7 16.64 -1.00 -2.44
CA ASP A 7 15.98 -2.28 -2.40
C ASP A 7 14.47 -2.08 -2.25
N ALA A 8 13.77 -2.04 -3.38
CA ALA A 8 12.32 -1.85 -3.43
C ALA A 8 11.52 -3.09 -2.99
N THR A 9 12.19 -4.19 -2.60
CA THR A 9 11.52 -5.39 -2.06
C THR A 9 11.28 -5.29 -0.55
N ARG A 10 11.99 -4.40 0.15
CA ARG A 10 11.86 -4.17 1.59
C ARG A 10 11.30 -2.77 1.86
N LEU A 11 9.99 -2.66 1.72
CA LEU A 11 9.25 -1.40 1.88
C LEU A 11 8.21 -1.52 3.01
N PRO A 12 8.62 -1.42 4.29
CA PRO A 12 7.67 -1.31 5.37
C PRO A 12 6.88 0.00 5.26
N VAL A 13 5.55 -0.07 5.37
CA VAL A 13 4.67 1.10 5.29
C VAL A 13 4.04 1.37 6.64
N VAL A 14 4.28 2.56 7.19
CA VAL A 14 3.65 2.99 8.45
C VAL A 14 2.28 3.59 8.13
N MET A 15 1.22 2.98 8.66
CA MET A 15 -0.15 3.45 8.50
C MET A 15 -0.56 4.30 9.70
N LEU A 16 -0.95 5.56 9.46
CA LEU A 16 -1.38 6.50 10.49
C LEU A 16 -2.78 7.05 10.19
N GLY A 17 -3.52 7.40 11.25
CA GLY A 17 -4.91 7.86 11.14
C GLY A 17 -5.91 6.73 10.94
N GLY A 18 -7.21 7.07 10.85
CA GLY A 18 -8.28 6.07 10.80
C GLY A 18 -9.30 6.26 9.67
N ALA A 19 -9.14 7.27 8.81
CA ALA A 19 -10.08 7.59 7.73
C ALA A 19 -11.57 7.58 8.16
N GLY A 20 -11.89 8.16 9.32
CA GLY A 20 -13.25 8.13 9.88
C GLY A 20 -13.72 6.76 10.35
N GLY A 21 -12.81 5.88 10.76
CA GLY A 21 -13.08 4.50 11.21
C GLY A 21 -13.02 3.45 10.10
N LYS A 22 -12.70 3.85 8.86
CA LYS A 22 -12.61 2.95 7.70
C LYS A 22 -11.24 2.30 7.53
N LEU A 23 -10.22 2.77 8.25
CA LEU A 23 -8.86 2.27 8.16
C LEU A 23 -8.32 1.96 9.56
N ALA A 24 -7.69 0.79 9.71
CA ALA A 24 -6.87 0.49 10.88
C ALA A 24 -5.46 1.09 10.72
N GLY A 25 -5.23 2.29 11.29
CA GLY A 25 -3.90 2.87 11.46
C GLY A 25 -3.20 2.39 12.74
N GLY A 26 -2.06 3.02 13.06
CA GLY A 26 -1.24 2.63 14.22
C GLY A 26 -0.51 1.30 14.02
N ARG A 27 -0.35 0.87 12.77
CA ARG A 27 0.29 -0.39 12.39
C ARG A 27 1.32 -0.19 11.29
N VAL A 28 2.20 -1.16 11.13
CA VAL A 28 3.14 -1.26 10.02
C VAL A 28 2.67 -2.38 9.11
N LEU A 29 2.53 -2.10 7.82
CA LEU A 29 2.36 -3.11 6.79
C LEU A 29 3.73 -3.58 6.36
N ASP A 30 3.97 -4.88 6.44
CA ASP A 30 5.19 -5.50 5.93
C ASP A 30 4.84 -6.42 4.77
N PHE A 31 5.35 -6.05 3.59
CA PHE A 31 5.12 -6.78 2.35
C PHE A 31 6.35 -7.54 1.88
N ALA A 32 7.41 -7.66 2.70
CA ALA A 32 8.64 -8.33 2.28
C ALA A 32 8.43 -9.79 1.84
N ALA A 33 7.42 -10.48 2.38
CA ALA A 33 7.04 -11.85 2.00
C ALA A 33 5.97 -11.93 0.88
N ASN A 34 5.54 -10.80 0.33
CA ASN A 34 4.46 -10.73 -0.65
C ASN A 34 5.02 -10.47 -2.06
N GLU A 35 4.90 -11.46 -2.94
CA GLU A 35 5.38 -11.38 -4.34
C GLU A 35 4.55 -10.41 -5.20
N ASN A 36 3.29 -10.20 -4.84
CA ASN A 36 2.41 -9.24 -5.50
C ASN A 36 2.79 -7.83 -5.06
N ARG A 37 3.34 -7.01 -5.96
CA ARG A 37 3.72 -5.60 -5.69
C ARG A 37 2.56 -4.84 -5.01
N GLN A 38 2.65 -4.66 -3.70
CA GLN A 38 1.51 -4.24 -2.88
C GLN A 38 1.26 -2.74 -2.88
N MET A 39 2.25 -1.91 -3.24
CA MET A 39 2.11 -0.45 -3.14
C MET A 39 0.99 0.10 -4.04
N CYS A 40 0.91 -0.35 -5.28
CA CYS A 40 -0.16 0.07 -6.19
C CYS A 40 -1.54 -0.34 -5.66
N ARG A 41 -1.65 -1.56 -5.11
CA ARG A 41 -2.88 -2.08 -4.51
C ARG A 41 -3.27 -1.31 -3.25
N LEU A 42 -2.30 -0.97 -2.40
CA LEU A 42 -2.47 -0.13 -1.23
C LEU A 42 -3.01 1.25 -1.61
N PHE A 43 -2.40 1.91 -2.60
CA PHE A 43 -2.91 3.20 -3.08
C PHE A 43 -4.32 3.08 -3.64
N MET A 44 -4.62 2.00 -4.36
CA MET A 44 -5.96 1.75 -4.88
C MET A 44 -7.01 1.58 -3.77
N SER A 45 -6.69 0.87 -2.69
CA SER A 45 -7.56 0.78 -1.50
C SER A 45 -7.73 2.14 -0.81
N MET A 46 -6.65 2.91 -0.67
CA MET A 46 -6.72 4.23 -0.03
C MET A 46 -7.59 5.21 -0.81
N MET A 47 -7.46 5.23 -2.15
CA MET A 47 -8.29 6.07 -3.02
C MET A 47 -9.78 5.71 -2.90
N ASP A 48 -10.11 4.42 -2.81
CA ASP A 48 -11.48 3.96 -2.57
C ASP A 48 -12.05 4.45 -1.23
N ILE A 49 -11.26 4.34 -0.15
CA ILE A 49 -11.64 4.84 1.19
C ILE A 49 -11.88 6.36 1.16
N MET A 50 -11.09 7.09 0.38
CA MET A 50 -11.19 8.54 0.18
C MET A 50 -12.31 8.97 -0.79
N GLY A 51 -13.06 8.03 -1.38
CA GLY A 51 -14.16 8.33 -2.29
C GLY A 51 -13.73 8.64 -3.73
N VAL A 52 -12.53 8.20 -4.13
CA VAL A 52 -11.99 8.33 -5.49
C VAL A 52 -11.73 6.94 -6.08
N PRO A 53 -12.77 6.14 -6.35
CA PRO A 53 -12.57 4.79 -6.88
C PRO A 53 -11.95 4.83 -8.29
N VAL A 54 -10.99 3.95 -8.54
CA VAL A 54 -10.36 3.75 -9.86
C VAL A 54 -10.42 2.29 -10.25
N GLU A 55 -10.49 2.01 -11.55
CA GLU A 55 -10.48 0.63 -12.06
C GLU A 55 -9.10 -0.03 -11.97
N SER A 56 -8.03 0.77 -12.01
CA SER A 56 -6.65 0.32 -11.90
C SER A 56 -5.71 1.44 -11.47
N PHE A 57 -4.55 1.08 -10.93
CA PHE A 57 -3.47 2.03 -10.62
C PHE A 57 -2.12 1.35 -10.80
N GLY A 58 -1.24 1.92 -11.64
CA GLY A 58 0.02 1.28 -12.00
C GLY A 58 -0.22 -0.09 -12.65
N ASP A 59 0.23 -1.16 -11.99
CA ASP A 59 0.02 -2.55 -12.39
C ASP A 59 -1.08 -3.28 -11.57
N ALA A 60 -1.70 -2.60 -10.62
CA ALA A 60 -2.78 -3.16 -9.80
C ALA A 60 -4.14 -3.03 -10.51
N ARG A 61 -4.91 -4.12 -10.46
CA ARG A 61 -6.32 -4.18 -10.88
C ARG A 61 -7.27 -4.57 -9.75
N GLU A 62 -6.72 -4.82 -8.56
CA GLU A 62 -7.46 -5.28 -7.40
C GLU A 62 -6.96 -4.58 -6.14
N LYS A 63 -7.88 -4.31 -5.21
CA LYS A 63 -7.60 -3.63 -3.95
C LYS A 63 -6.82 -4.56 -3.02
N LEU A 64 -6.13 -3.98 -2.04
CA LEU A 64 -5.54 -4.71 -0.94
C LEU A 64 -6.63 -5.02 0.11
N ALA A 65 -6.88 -6.31 0.35
CA ALA A 65 -8.01 -6.77 1.18
C ALA A 65 -7.85 -6.51 2.69
N GLU A 66 -6.61 -6.34 3.15
CA GLU A 66 -6.28 -6.09 4.55
C GLU A 66 -6.34 -4.59 4.94
N ILE A 67 -6.79 -3.73 4.02
CA ILE A 67 -6.97 -2.28 4.18
C ILE A 67 -8.44 -1.96 4.25
#